data_AF-A0A927QYK4-F1
#
_entry.id   AF-A0A927QYK4-F1
#
_cell.length_a   1.000
_cell.length_b   1.000
_cell.length_c   1.000
_cell.angle_alpha   90.00
_cell.angle_beta   90.00
_cell.angle_gamma   90.00
#
_symmetry.space_group_name_H-M   'P 1'
#
loop_
_entity.id
_entity.type
_entity.pdbx_description
1 polymer ?
#
loop_
_entity_poly.entity_id
_entity_poly.type
_entity_poly.pdbx_seq_one_letter_code
_entity_poly.pdbx_strand_id
1 'polypeptide(L)'
;MVPKPGDVLLLDGRASVQFAGGRRLLLRVTVVADRPTYYGWCWLTGYVLDQSGRAVDRREVFVRLAGLCLVAPRSRRAGQSVGAVALVGGRGV
;
A
#
# COMPACT_ATOMS: atom_id res chain seq x y z
N MET A 1 -2.29 -9.12 8.25
CA MET A 1 -3.05 -8.43 7.18
C MET A 1 -2.37 -8.69 5.83
N VAL A 2 -3.06 -8.45 4.71
CA VAL A 2 -2.43 -8.45 3.37
C VAL A 2 -2.33 -7.00 2.88
N PRO A 3 -1.12 -6.44 2.71
CA PRO A 3 -0.94 -5.05 2.28
C PRO A 3 -1.38 -4.87 0.82
N LYS A 4 -1.80 -3.66 0.47
CA LYS A 4 -2.22 -3.30 -0.89
C LYS A 4 -1.55 -2.02 -1.34
N PRO A 5 -1.35 -1.83 -2.67
CA PRO A 5 -0.96 -0.53 -3.20
C PRO A 5 -1.91 0.58 -2.72
N GLY A 6 -1.32 1.67 -2.25
CA GLY A 6 -1.99 2.82 -1.65
C GLY A 6 -2.09 2.81 -0.13
N ASP A 7 -1.93 1.65 0.53
CA ASP A 7 -1.92 1.59 1.99
C ASP A 7 -0.72 2.36 2.57
N VAL A 8 -0.92 3.01 3.72
CA VAL A 8 0.17 3.59 4.52
C VAL A 8 0.41 2.70 5.73
N LEU A 9 1.62 2.16 5.82
CA LEU A 9 2.02 1.20 6.86
C LEU A 9 3.07 1.81 7.77
N LEU A 10 2.94 1.59 9.08
CA LEU A 10 4.03 1.78 10.02
C LEU A 10 4.89 0.52 10.02
N LEU A 11 6.17 0.69 9.68
CA LEU A 11 7.17 -0.35 9.74
C LEU A 11 8.07 -0.11 10.96
N ASP A 12 8.12 -1.09 11.85
CA ASP A 12 8.98 -1.11 13.04
C ASP A 12 9.69 -2.47 13.16
N GLY A 13 10.39 -2.69 14.27
CA GLY A 13 11.13 -3.93 14.52
C GLY A 13 10.29 -5.22 14.46
N ARG A 14 8.96 -5.14 14.59
CA ARG A 14 8.06 -6.31 14.43
C ARG A 14 7.89 -6.69 12.97
N ALA A 15 7.95 -5.70 12.07
CA ALA A 15 7.82 -5.88 10.63
C ALA A 15 9.13 -6.36 10.00
N SER A 16 10.28 -5.84 10.44
CA SER A 16 11.58 -6.28 9.92
C SER A 16 12.71 -5.96 10.88
N VAL A 17 13.71 -6.84 10.94
CA VAL A 17 14.93 -6.64 11.76
C VAL A 17 15.73 -5.39 11.35
N GLN A 18 15.54 -4.89 10.12
CA GLN A 18 16.13 -3.63 9.65
C GLN A 18 15.70 -2.42 10.49
N PHE A 19 14.60 -2.55 11.23
CA PHE A 19 14.03 -1.54 12.10
C PHE A 19 14.31 -1.83 13.60
N ALA A 20 15.30 -2.65 13.92
CA ALA A 20 15.75 -2.86 15.30
C ALA A 20 16.23 -1.54 15.95
N GLY A 21 16.23 -1.49 17.29
CA GLY A 21 16.70 -0.33 18.05
C GLY A 21 15.74 0.88 18.03
N GLY A 22 14.43 0.64 17.93
CA GLY A 22 13.40 1.69 18.00
C GLY A 22 13.19 2.47 16.69
N ARG A 23 13.92 2.13 15.63
CA ARG A 23 13.75 2.71 14.30
C ARG A 23 12.35 2.38 13.77
N ARG A 24 11.75 3.34 13.09
CA ARG A 24 10.46 3.17 12.44
C ARG A 24 10.33 4.09 11.24
N LEU A 25 9.49 3.73 10.29
CA LEU A 25 9.11 4.61 9.20
C LEU A 25 7.66 4.38 8.77
N LEU A 26 7.07 5.39 8.15
CA LEU A 26 5.81 5.27 7.44
C LEU A 26 6.09 5.00 5.97
N LEU A 27 5.52 3.94 5.42
CA LEU A 27 5.66 3.58 4.00
C LEU A 27 4.29 3.63 3.33
N ARG A 28 4.14 4.48 2.30
CA ARG A 28 3.02 4.38 1.37
C ARG A 28 3.36 3.35 0.29
N VAL A 29 2.66 2.22 0.31
CA VAL A 29 2.91 1.09 -0.58
C VAL A 29 2.52 1.45 -2.01
N THR A 30 3.40 1.15 -2.96
CA THR A 30 3.13 1.25 -4.41
C THR A 30 3.15 -0.10 -5.10
N VAL A 31 3.99 -1.02 -4.63
CA VAL A 31 4.10 -2.39 -5.15
C VAL A 31 4.11 -3.38 -4.00
N VAL A 32 3.33 -4.44 -4.15
CA VAL A 32 3.37 -5.65 -3.31
C VAL A 32 3.85 -6.75 -4.23
N ALA A 33 5.08 -7.24 -4.03
CA ALA A 33 5.64 -8.25 -4.92
C ALA A 33 4.94 -9.60 -4.72
N ASP A 34 4.64 -10.26 -5.82
CA ASP A 34 4.04 -11.60 -5.91
C ASP A 34 5.09 -12.73 -5.84
N ARG A 35 6.38 -12.38 -5.84
CA ARG A 35 7.47 -13.36 -5.83
C ARG A 35 7.40 -14.32 -4.65
N PRO A 36 7.69 -15.63 -4.85
CA PRO A 36 7.72 -16.60 -3.78
C PRO A 36 8.72 -16.15 -2.73
N THR A 37 8.23 -15.95 -1.52
CA THR A 37 9.03 -15.59 -0.34
C THR A 37 8.76 -16.60 0.76
N TYR A 38 9.57 -16.56 1.82
CA TYR A 38 9.30 -17.33 3.02
C TYR A 38 7.89 -17.06 3.54
N TYR A 39 7.23 -18.11 4.04
CA TYR A 39 5.86 -18.03 4.53
C TYR A 39 5.67 -16.86 5.51
N GLY A 40 4.70 -15.99 5.23
CA GLY A 40 4.40 -14.83 6.05
C GLY A 40 5.33 -13.62 5.85
N TRP A 41 6.24 -13.66 4.87
CA TRP A 41 7.04 -12.51 4.44
C TRP A 41 6.58 -12.00 3.08
N CYS A 42 6.98 -10.76 2.75
CA CYS A 42 6.66 -10.13 1.48
C CYS A 42 7.65 -9.00 1.23
N TRP A 43 7.87 -8.68 -0.05
CA TRP A 43 8.57 -7.48 -0.47
C TRP A 43 7.59 -6.36 -0.80
N LEU A 44 7.84 -5.19 -0.23
CA LEU A 44 7.07 -3.98 -0.49
C LEU A 44 7.98 -2.93 -1.12
N THR A 45 7.51 -2.30 -2.17
CA THR A 45 8.08 -1.04 -2.65
C THR A 45 7.13 0.08 -2.29
N GLY A 46 7.67 1.21 -1.84
CA GLY A 46 6.84 2.36 -1.50
C GLY A 46 7.64 3.62 -1.25
N TYR A 47 6.91 4.68 -0.90
CA TYR A 47 7.49 5.96 -0.51
C TYR A 47 7.52 6.09 1.00
N VAL A 48 8.68 6.44 1.54
CA VAL A 48 8.82 6.83 2.95
C VAL A 48 8.16 8.19 3.13
N LEU A 49 7.32 8.31 4.16
CA LEU A 49 6.64 9.56 4.48
C LEU A 49 7.31 10.28 5.65
N ASP A 50 7.41 11.59 5.54
CA ASP A 50 7.74 12.46 6.67
C ASP A 50 6.54 12.68 7.60
N GLN A 51 6.73 13.50 8.64
CA GLN A 51 5.70 13.85 9.61
C GLN A 51 4.53 14.65 9.00
N SER A 52 4.74 15.29 7.84
CA SER A 52 3.69 15.97 7.08
C SER A 52 2.98 15.05 6.08
N GLY A 53 3.36 13.76 6.00
CA GLY A 53 2.83 12.81 5.04
C GLY A 53 3.37 12.96 3.61
N ARG A 54 4.45 13.73 3.42
CA ARG A 54 5.12 13.91 2.11
C ARG A 54 6.08 12.77 1.84
N ALA A 55 6.13 12.33 0.59
CA ALA A 55 7.10 11.34 0.14
C ALA A 55 8.51 11.98 0.11
N VAL A 56 9.42 11.43 0.91
CA VAL A 56 10.81 11.93 1.02
C VAL A 56 11.84 10.98 0.43
N ASP A 57 11.50 9.69 0.29
CA ASP A 57 12.39 8.67 -0.23
C ASP A 57 11.59 7.52 -0.84
N ARG A 58 12.19 6.72 -1.72
CA ARG A 58 11.59 5.49 -2.28
C ARG A 58 12.40 4.28 -1.82
N ARG A 59 11.75 3.29 -1.24
CA ARG A 59 12.41 2.09 -0.70
C ARG A 59 11.72 0.81 -1.12
N GLU A 60 12.54 -0.23 -1.28
CA GLU A 60 12.12 -1.63 -1.29
C GLU A 60 12.51 -2.27 0.04
N VAL A 61 11.57 -2.93 0.70
CA VAL A 61 11.74 -3.50 2.04
C VAL A 61 11.19 -4.91 2.12
N PHE A 62 11.90 -5.79 2.82
CA PHE A 62 11.47 -7.16 3.11
C PHE A 62 10.89 -7.23 4.52
N VAL A 63 9.60 -7.58 4.61
CA VAL A 63 8.81 -7.45 5.84
C VAL A 63 8.00 -8.70 6.14
N ARG A 64 7.77 -8.95 7.43
CA ARG A 64 6.87 -9.96 7.95
C ARG A 64 5.45 -9.41 8.05
N LEU A 65 4.50 -10.06 7.38
CA LEU A 65 3.09 -9.65 7.32
C LEU A 65 2.43 -9.52 8.71
N ALA A 66 2.84 -10.36 9.66
CA ALA A 66 2.33 -10.35 11.03
C ALA A 66 2.81 -9.14 11.86
N GLY A 67 3.85 -8.44 11.40
CA GLY A 67 4.38 -7.24 12.06
C GLY A 67 3.89 -5.91 11.45
N LEU A 68 3.08 -5.96 10.39
CA LEU A 68 2.61 -4.76 9.72
C LEU A 68 1.49 -4.08 10.52
N CYS A 69 1.57 -2.76 10.63
CA CYS A 69 0.53 -1.92 11.22
C CYS A 69 -0.03 -0.95 10.17
N LEU A 70 -1.34 -1.01 9.92
CA LEU A 70 -2.02 -0.15 8.95
C LEU A 70 -2.35 1.17 9.62
N VAL A 71 -1.80 2.26 9.09
CA VAL A 71 -2.05 3.63 9.58
C VAL A 71 -3.17 4.29 8.81
N ALA A 72 -3.17 4.12 7.48
CA ALA A 72 -4.27 4.55 6.63
C ALA A 72 -4.49 3.54 5.51
N PRO A 73 -5.74 3.11 5.25
CA PRO A 73 -6.04 2.30 4.08
C PRO A 73 -5.80 3.12 2.82
N ARG A 74 -5.56 2.45 1.70
CA ARG A 74 -5.60 3.09 0.38
C ARG A 74 -6.84 3.97 0.29
N SER A 75 -6.64 5.25 -0.05
CA SER A 75 -7.77 6.13 -0.30
C SER A 75 -8.51 5.59 -1.52
N ARG A 76 -9.71 5.04 -1.29
CA ARG A 76 -10.63 4.80 -2.39
C ARG A 76 -11.07 6.19 -2.83
N ARG A 77 -10.46 6.75 -3.89
CA ARG A 77 -11.13 7.82 -4.62
C ARG A 77 -12.50 7.26 -5.00
N ALA A 78 -13.57 7.81 -4.45
CA ALA A 78 -14.90 7.57 -4.94
C ALA A 78 -14.92 7.95 -6.43
N GLY A 79 -15.29 7.00 -7.30
CA GLY A 79 -15.64 7.23 -8.70
C GLY A 79 -14.61 7.92 -9.59
N GLN A 80 -13.69 7.16 -10.19
CA GLN A 80 -13.38 7.43 -11.59
C GLN A 80 -14.43 6.69 -12.42
N SER A 81 -15.50 7.42 -12.76
CA SER A 81 -16.52 7.00 -13.71
C SER A 81 -15.86 6.83 -15.08
N VAL A 82 -15.49 5.59 -15.42
CA VAL A 82 -15.38 5.23 -16.84
C VAL A 82 -16.81 5.16 -17.35
N GLY A 83 -17.17 6.11 -18.20
CA GLY A 83 -18.54 6.34 -18.64
C GLY A 83 -19.19 5.08 -19.22
N ALA A 84 -20.29 4.66 -18.61
CA ALA A 84 -21.29 3.88 -19.31
C ALA A 84 -21.98 4.82 -20.31
N VAL A 85 -21.50 4.84 -21.55
CA VAL A 85 -22.32 5.31 -22.67
C VAL A 85 -23.44 4.30 -22.84
N ALA A 86 -24.58 4.56 -22.18
CA ALA A 86 -25.83 3.91 -22.54
C ALA A 86 -26.30 4.55 -23.84
N LEU A 87 -26.06 3.88 -24.97
CA LEU A 87 -26.78 4.16 -26.20
C LEU A 87 -28.26 3.87 -25.96
N VAL A 88 -29.05 4.93 -25.89
CA VAL A 88 -30.51 4.92 -25.78
C VAL A 88 -31.08 4.21 -27.01
N GLY A 89 -31.72 3.07 -26.78
CA GLY A 89 -32.60 2.43 -27.76
C GLY A 89 -34.03 2.94 -27.61
N GLY A 90 -34.63 3.35 -28.74
CA GLY A 90 -36.05 3.10 -29.02
C GLY A 90 -37.09 4.14 -28.60
N ARG A 91 -37.59 4.89 -29.59
CA ARG A 91 -39.02 5.24 -29.79
C ARG A 91 -39.23 5.13 -31.31
N GLY A 92 -40.11 4.30 -31.86
CA GLY A 92 -41.50 4.09 -31.47
C GLY A 92 -42.36 5.02 -32.31
N VAL A 93 -42.74 4.57 -33.52
CA VAL A 93 -43.95 5.01 -34.26
C VAL A 93 -44.64 3.77 -34.79
#